data_AF-A0A380WUU4-F1
#
_entry.id   AF-A0A380WUU4-F1
#
_cell.length_a   1.000
_cell.length_b   1.000
_cell.length_c   1.000
_cell.angle_alpha   90.00
_cell.angle_beta   90.00
_cell.angle_gamma   90.00
#
_symmetry.space_group_name_H-M   'P 1'
#
loop_
_entity.id
_entity.type
_entity.pdbx_description
1 polymer ?
#
loop_
_entity_poly.entity_id
_entity_poly.type
_entity_poly.pdbx_seq_one_letter_code
_entity_poly.pdbx_strand_id
1 'polypeptide(L)'
;MITYKKLYYPENLNKDEIILDIETTGLDSQSDQLVLLGFICYEGDNCYIIQYFAEDNDEEKRLLDIYLKIVDGKKIITYNGDKFDIPFLNMRLDKHNMLAIFPETFDIYKLISKHRKYFVFESMKLMDIEKNIGIFRSDPSRYKVISKLTEDIKKRDKPKPIMIHNENDIIATERLSNIGDYFNKELSINTNNSNITLRSVFINNDICQIRLDSDKKLPESFFQASNYELRIVRKEVEINIQVIYGKFDDNNAGYVALNTFSLKNQSQLPVDPNLLIIRENYLYNYKNILNLSKKIIENHL
;
A
#
# COMPACT_ATOMS: atom_id res chain seq x y z
N MET A 1 23.25 24.81 -3.78
CA MET A 1 22.18 23.94 -3.26
C MET A 1 20.99 24.78 -2.95
N ILE A 2 19.86 24.46 -3.58
CA ILE A 2 18.59 25.14 -3.35
C ILE A 2 17.87 24.42 -2.21
N THR A 3 17.37 25.19 -1.25
CA THR A 3 16.58 24.66 -0.15
C THR A 3 15.20 25.31 -0.14
N TYR A 4 14.18 24.48 -0.06
CA TYR A 4 12.80 24.91 0.12
C TYR A 4 12.27 24.38 1.44
N LYS A 5 11.56 25.22 2.18
CA LYS A 5 10.91 24.86 3.43
C LYS A 5 9.57 25.56 3.54
N LYS A 6 8.52 24.79 3.79
CA LYS A 6 7.14 25.27 3.88
C LYS A 6 6.42 24.59 5.03
N LEU A 7 5.71 25.38 5.83
CA LEU A 7 4.85 24.85 6.90
C LEU A 7 3.80 23.91 6.30
N TYR A 8 3.64 22.73 6.90
CA TYR A 8 2.71 21.70 6.46
C TYR A 8 1.87 21.21 7.63
N TYR A 9 0.61 20.90 7.36
CA TYR A 9 -0.31 20.35 8.34
C TYR A 9 -0.61 18.90 7.94
N PRO A 10 0.08 17.93 8.54
CA PRO A 10 -0.09 16.53 8.17
C PRO A 10 -1.45 16.01 8.63
N GLU A 11 -1.98 15.06 7.86
CA GLU A 11 -3.21 14.35 8.17
C GLU A 11 -2.92 13.04 8.91
N ASN A 12 -1.81 12.37 8.58
CA ASN A 12 -1.54 10.99 8.98
C ASN A 12 -0.08 10.73 9.43
N LEU A 13 0.73 11.77 9.59
CA LEU A 13 2.15 11.63 9.99
C LEU A 13 2.37 11.82 11.49
N ASN A 14 3.09 10.91 12.15
CA ASN A 14 3.51 11.05 13.55
C ASN A 14 4.85 11.80 13.71
N LYS A 15 5.16 12.27 14.93
CA LYS A 15 6.38 13.07 15.21
C LYS A 15 7.69 12.30 15.02
N ASP A 16 7.66 10.99 15.20
CA ASP A 16 8.78 10.04 15.03
C ASP A 16 8.84 9.44 13.61
N GLU A 17 7.94 9.87 12.72
CA GLU A 17 7.89 9.45 11.32
C GLU A 17 8.36 10.57 10.37
N ILE A 18 8.79 10.15 9.19
CA ILE A 18 9.16 11.04 8.10
C ILE A 18 8.69 10.47 6.77
N ILE A 19 8.15 11.33 5.92
CA ILE A 19 7.92 10.99 4.51
C ILE A 19 9.19 11.28 3.73
N LEU A 20 9.61 10.36 2.86
CA LEU A 20 10.75 10.51 1.98
C LEU A 20 10.36 10.18 0.54
N ASP A 21 10.87 11.00 -0.38
CA ASP A 21 10.94 10.72 -1.82
C ASP A 21 12.21 11.38 -2.38
N ILE A 22 12.85 10.72 -3.35
CA ILE A 22 14.07 11.21 -3.98
C ILE A 22 13.90 11.45 -5.48
N GLU A 23 14.63 12.43 -6.01
CA GLU A 23 14.79 12.58 -7.47
C GLU A 23 16.23 12.32 -7.86
N THR A 24 16.41 11.64 -8.98
CA THR A 24 17.69 11.14 -9.46
C THR A 24 17.87 11.49 -10.94
N THR A 25 19.11 11.41 -11.44
CA THR A 25 19.38 11.58 -12.89
C THR A 25 18.86 10.41 -13.73
N GLY A 26 18.64 9.26 -13.10
CA GLY A 26 18.20 8.02 -13.72
C GLY A 26 18.09 6.90 -12.67
N LEU A 27 17.88 5.67 -13.12
CA LEU A 27 17.51 4.56 -12.24
C LEU A 27 18.70 3.73 -11.74
N ASP A 28 19.89 3.89 -12.31
CA ASP A 28 21.07 3.09 -11.95
C ASP A 28 21.95 3.83 -10.95
N SER A 29 21.80 3.49 -9.67
CA SER A 29 22.64 4.07 -8.59
C SER A 29 24.17 3.93 -8.80
N GLN A 30 24.64 3.05 -9.69
CA GLN A 30 26.04 2.93 -10.07
C GLN A 30 26.52 3.97 -11.09
N SER A 31 25.66 4.65 -11.83
CA SER A 31 26.03 5.76 -12.73
C SER A 31 25.33 7.04 -12.30
N ASP A 32 24.04 6.94 -12.06
CA ASP A 32 23.14 8.04 -11.74
C ASP A 32 23.37 8.63 -10.35
N GLN A 33 22.93 9.88 -10.19
CA GLN A 33 23.17 10.67 -8.99
C GLN A 33 21.87 11.06 -8.30
N LEU A 34 21.96 11.26 -7.00
CA LEU A 34 20.92 11.89 -6.19
C LEU A 34 20.89 13.40 -6.47
N VAL A 35 19.74 13.91 -6.89
CA VAL A 35 19.56 15.32 -7.26
C VAL A 35 18.66 16.06 -6.28
N LEU A 36 17.66 15.38 -5.71
CA LEU A 36 16.77 15.99 -4.73
C LEU A 36 16.46 15.01 -3.59
N LEU A 37 16.42 15.54 -2.37
CA LEU A 37 15.78 14.92 -1.22
C LEU A 37 14.53 15.71 -0.84
N GLY A 38 13.38 15.04 -0.82
CA GLY A 38 12.10 15.59 -0.37
C GLY A 38 11.66 14.95 0.93
N PHE A 39 11.25 15.79 1.90
CA PHE A 39 10.83 15.35 3.21
C PHE A 39 9.52 16.00 3.64
N ILE A 40 8.71 15.25 4.39
CA ILE A 40 7.72 15.81 5.33
C ILE A 40 8.06 15.30 6.72
N CYS A 41 8.41 16.19 7.63
CA CYS A 41 8.77 15.83 9.01
C CYS A 41 8.52 16.95 10.01
N TYR A 42 8.49 16.57 11.29
CA TYR A 42 8.38 17.50 12.40
C TYR A 42 9.73 18.10 12.81
N GLU A 43 9.74 19.41 13.01
CA GLU A 43 10.77 20.13 13.76
C GLU A 43 10.13 20.79 14.99
N GLY A 44 10.33 20.19 16.16
CA GLY A 44 9.64 20.58 17.38
C GLY A 44 8.14 20.25 17.30
N ASP A 45 7.30 21.29 17.33
CA ASP A 45 5.84 21.15 17.26
C ASP A 45 5.26 21.40 15.87
N ASN A 46 6.08 21.91 14.94
CA ASN A 46 5.63 22.22 13.60
C ASN A 46 6.12 21.17 12.60
N CYS A 47 5.27 20.83 11.64
CA CYS A 47 5.63 19.95 10.54
C CYS A 47 5.93 20.78 9.29
N TYR A 48 6.90 20.34 8.49
CA TYR A 48 7.36 21.06 7.31
C TYR A 48 7.52 20.11 6.13
N ILE A 49 7.17 20.61 4.95
CA ILE A 49 7.75 20.13 3.69
C ILE A 49 9.14 20.76 3.57
N ILE A 50 10.16 19.93 3.36
CA ILE A 50 11.54 20.36 3.19
C ILE A 50 12.11 19.68 1.95
N GLN A 51 12.72 20.46 1.06
CA GLN A 51 13.39 19.93 -0.13
C GLN A 51 14.80 20.48 -0.24
N TYR A 52 15.74 19.60 -0.56
CA TYR A 52 17.14 19.93 -0.84
C TYR A 52 17.46 19.51 -2.26
N PHE A 53 17.76 20.47 -3.13
CA PHE A 53 18.08 20.24 -4.54
C PHE A 53 19.54 20.58 -4.83
N ALA A 54 20.28 19.62 -5.35
CA ALA A 54 21.67 19.76 -5.78
C ALA A 54 21.74 20.47 -7.14
N GLU A 55 22.37 21.64 -7.18
CA GLU A 55 22.52 22.44 -8.41
C GLU A 55 23.57 21.85 -9.36
N ASP A 56 24.48 21.05 -8.84
CA ASP A 56 25.51 20.33 -9.58
C ASP A 56 25.85 19.00 -8.89
N ASN A 57 26.80 18.25 -9.45
CA ASN A 57 27.14 16.91 -9.01
C ASN A 57 27.96 16.91 -7.70
N ASP A 58 28.65 18.02 -7.40
CA ASP A 58 29.55 18.12 -6.25
C ASP A 58 28.74 18.26 -4.94
N GLU A 59 27.47 18.63 -5.03
CA GLU A 59 26.56 18.76 -3.89
C GLU A 59 25.93 17.43 -3.43
N GLU A 60 26.12 16.33 -4.16
CA GLU A 60 25.50 15.03 -3.81
C GLU A 60 25.90 14.55 -2.41
N LYS A 61 27.19 14.66 -2.05
CA LYS A 61 27.66 14.27 -0.72
C LYS A 61 26.95 15.06 0.39
N ARG A 62 26.69 16.34 0.14
CA ARG A 62 25.95 17.20 1.08
C ARG A 62 24.50 16.74 1.24
N LEU A 63 23.85 16.25 0.17
CA LEU A 63 22.53 15.63 0.28
C LEU A 63 22.59 14.37 1.16
N LEU A 64 23.58 13.51 0.96
CA LEU A 64 23.75 12.31 1.77
C LEU A 64 23.96 12.61 3.26
N ASP A 65 24.78 13.62 3.59
CA ASP A 65 24.96 14.08 4.97
C ASP A 65 23.64 14.58 5.60
N ILE A 66 22.83 15.30 4.80
CA ILE A 66 21.51 15.76 5.22
C ILE A 66 20.56 14.58 5.44
N TYR A 67 20.53 13.60 4.54
CA TYR A 67 19.74 12.38 4.68
C TYR A 67 20.05 11.68 5.99
N LEU A 68 21.32 11.35 6.26
CA LEU A 68 21.74 10.67 7.48
C LEU A 68 21.31 11.42 8.74
N LYS A 69 21.42 12.75 8.75
CA LYS A 69 21.03 13.57 9.89
C LYS A 69 19.52 13.61 10.12
N ILE A 70 18.73 13.70 9.06
CA ILE A 70 17.28 13.89 9.17
C ILE A 70 16.57 12.59 9.54
N VAL A 71 17.03 11.45 9.03
CA VAL A 71 16.34 10.16 9.25
C VAL A 71 16.78 9.45 10.53
N ASP A 72 17.79 9.96 11.23
CA ASP A 72 18.30 9.36 12.46
C ASP A 72 17.19 9.22 13.52
N GLY A 73 17.00 7.99 14.02
CA GLY A 73 15.96 7.65 14.99
C GLY A 73 14.52 7.83 14.50
N LYS A 74 14.29 7.95 13.18
CA LYS A 74 12.96 8.09 12.58
C LYS A 74 12.55 6.86 11.78
N LYS A 75 11.25 6.60 11.74
CA LYS A 75 10.65 5.65 10.80
C LYS A 75 10.36 6.33 9.47
N ILE A 76 10.86 5.77 8.38
CA ILE A 76 10.73 6.34 7.03
C ILE A 76 9.52 5.75 6.32
N ILE A 77 8.60 6.60 5.89
CA ILE A 77 7.44 6.27 5.07
C ILE A 77 7.74 6.67 3.63
N THR A 78 7.57 5.73 2.69
CA THR A 78 7.83 5.94 1.25
C THR A 78 6.73 5.32 0.40
N TYR A 79 6.69 5.67 -0.88
CA TYR A 79 5.93 4.93 -1.88
C TYR A 79 6.89 4.17 -2.81
N ASN A 80 6.98 2.84 -2.66
CA ASN A 80 7.90 1.98 -3.41
C ASN A 80 9.41 2.23 -3.09
N GLY A 81 9.72 2.89 -1.97
CA GLY A 81 11.08 3.23 -1.57
C GLY A 81 11.90 2.06 -1.00
N ASP A 82 11.25 0.99 -0.51
CA ASP A 82 11.98 -0.24 -0.14
C ASP A 82 12.71 -0.84 -1.36
N LYS A 83 12.15 -0.64 -2.57
CA LYS A 83 12.71 -1.17 -3.81
C LYS A 83 13.62 -0.20 -4.55
N PHE A 84 13.48 1.10 -4.31
CA PHE A 84 14.20 2.13 -5.07
C PHE A 84 14.97 3.08 -4.15
N ASP A 85 14.28 3.98 -3.44
CA ASP A 85 14.90 5.08 -2.69
C ASP A 85 15.97 4.63 -1.70
N ILE A 86 15.63 3.66 -0.83
CA ILE A 86 16.54 3.19 0.22
C ILE A 86 17.76 2.45 -0.37
N PRO A 87 17.59 1.47 -1.30
CA PRO A 87 18.72 0.89 -2.01
C PRO A 87 19.58 1.93 -2.75
N PHE A 88 18.95 2.90 -3.42
CA PHE A 88 19.66 3.94 -4.17
C PHE A 88 20.53 4.78 -3.23
N LEU A 89 19.96 5.30 -2.14
CA LEU A 89 20.67 6.09 -1.14
C LEU A 89 21.83 5.32 -0.52
N ASN A 90 21.65 4.05 -0.18
CA ASN A 90 22.71 3.21 0.39
C ASN A 90 23.87 2.97 -0.59
N MET A 91 23.58 2.77 -1.88
CA MET A 91 24.63 2.67 -2.90
C MET A 91 25.38 4.00 -3.07
N ARG A 92 24.68 5.13 -3.02
CA ARG A 92 25.32 6.46 -3.09
C ARG A 92 26.16 6.74 -1.84
N LEU A 93 25.71 6.35 -0.64
CA LEU A 93 26.51 6.41 0.59
C LEU A 93 27.83 5.64 0.41
N ASP A 94 27.75 4.38 -0.03
CA ASP A 94 28.93 3.53 -0.25
C ASP A 94 29.93 4.16 -1.24
N LYS A 95 29.44 4.69 -2.37
CA LYS A 95 30.26 5.42 -3.34
C LYS A 95 31.00 6.63 -2.78
N HIS A 96 30.42 7.31 -1.80
CA HIS A 96 31.04 8.44 -1.11
C HIS A 96 31.86 8.02 0.13
N ASN A 97 32.11 6.71 0.30
CA ASN A 97 32.78 6.10 1.46
C ASN A 97 32.07 6.40 2.79
N MET A 98 30.74 6.46 2.75
CA MET A 98 29.86 6.65 3.90
C MET A 98 29.18 5.32 4.24
N LEU A 99 28.89 5.08 5.52
CA LEU A 99 28.25 3.84 5.95
C LEU A 99 26.77 3.82 5.52
N ALA A 100 26.36 2.73 4.86
CA ALA A 100 24.96 2.44 4.58
C ALA A 100 24.15 2.29 5.88
N ILE A 101 22.87 2.68 5.85
CA ILE A 101 21.95 2.57 6.98
C ILE A 101 20.71 1.77 6.60
N PHE A 102 20.08 1.15 7.60
CA PHE A 102 18.88 0.34 7.43
C PHE A 102 17.80 0.80 8.43
N PRO A 103 17.21 1.98 8.21
CA PRO A 103 16.19 2.53 9.10
C PRO A 103 14.93 1.67 9.07
N GLU A 104 14.06 1.84 10.06
CA GLU A 104 12.70 1.27 10.00
C GLU A 104 11.93 1.92 8.85
N THR A 105 11.35 1.10 7.97
CA THR A 105 10.59 1.59 6.82
C THR A 105 9.13 1.14 6.83
N PHE A 106 8.26 1.99 6.29
CA PHE A 106 6.90 1.65 5.93
C PHE A 106 6.64 2.05 4.47
N ASP A 107 6.68 1.04 3.59
CA ASP A 107 6.42 1.22 2.17
C ASP A 107 4.94 1.00 1.84
N ILE A 108 4.28 2.07 1.40
CA ILE A 108 2.85 2.09 1.06
C ILE A 108 2.55 1.19 -0.16
N TYR A 109 3.42 1.19 -1.18
CA TYR A 109 3.25 0.32 -2.35
C TYR A 109 3.23 -1.15 -1.91
N LYS A 110 4.16 -1.52 -1.02
CA LYS A 110 4.25 -2.87 -0.46
C LYS A 110 2.97 -3.23 0.31
N LEU A 111 2.42 -2.32 1.12
CA LEU A 111 1.14 -2.55 1.80
C LEU A 111 -0.01 -2.77 0.79
N ILE A 112 -0.18 -1.90 -0.21
CA ILE A 112 -1.24 -2.01 -1.22
C ILE A 112 -1.07 -3.32 -2.02
N SER A 113 0.17 -3.69 -2.35
CA SER A 113 0.46 -4.90 -3.13
C SER A 113 -0.09 -6.19 -2.47
N LYS A 114 -0.06 -6.28 -1.13
CA LYS A 114 -0.63 -7.40 -0.36
C LYS A 114 -2.16 -7.54 -0.52
N HIS A 115 -2.83 -6.47 -0.94
CA HIS A 115 -4.28 -6.39 -1.08
C HIS A 115 -4.78 -6.56 -2.53
N ARG A 116 -3.88 -6.70 -3.52
CA ARG A 116 -4.24 -6.93 -4.94
C ARG A 116 -5.06 -8.18 -5.20
N LYS A 117 -5.05 -9.13 -4.26
CA LYS A 117 -5.90 -10.32 -4.32
C LYS A 117 -7.37 -10.03 -3.97
N TYR A 118 -7.69 -8.85 -3.45
CA TYR A 118 -9.06 -8.44 -3.09
C TYR A 118 -9.54 -7.23 -3.89
N PHE A 119 -8.62 -6.34 -4.27
CA PHE A 119 -8.94 -5.09 -4.97
C PHE A 119 -8.27 -5.03 -6.34
N VAL A 120 -9.02 -4.51 -7.32
CA VAL A 120 -8.50 -4.22 -8.66
C VAL A 120 -7.90 -2.82 -8.66
N PHE A 121 -6.69 -2.70 -9.18
CA PHE A 121 -6.03 -1.42 -9.41
C PHE A 121 -5.63 -1.35 -10.89
N GLU A 122 -6.09 -0.35 -11.62
CA GLU A 122 -5.72 -0.15 -13.05
C GLU A 122 -4.21 0.06 -13.22
N SER A 123 -3.61 0.74 -12.25
CA SER A 123 -2.19 1.04 -12.20
C SER A 123 -1.77 1.23 -10.74
N MET A 124 -0.50 0.95 -10.48
CA MET A 124 0.11 1.10 -9.15
C MET A 124 1.12 2.24 -9.13
N LYS A 125 1.02 3.16 -10.09
CA LYS A 125 1.68 4.46 -10.01
C LYS A 125 0.98 5.27 -8.94
N LEU A 126 1.74 6.05 -8.17
CA LEU A 126 1.23 6.86 -7.07
C LEU A 126 0.01 7.71 -7.48
N MET A 127 0.11 8.46 -8.59
CA MET A 127 -1.00 9.24 -9.17
C MET A 127 -2.29 8.47 -9.44
N ASP A 128 -2.21 7.19 -9.76
CA ASP A 128 -3.41 6.40 -10.07
C ASP A 128 -4.04 5.86 -8.77
N ILE A 129 -3.22 5.56 -7.76
CA ILE A 129 -3.69 5.21 -6.42
C ILE A 129 -4.33 6.41 -5.71
N GLU A 130 -3.74 7.59 -5.83
CA GLU A 130 -4.28 8.85 -5.29
C GLU A 130 -5.74 9.09 -5.72
N LYS A 131 -6.05 8.89 -7.00
CA LYS A 131 -7.41 9.09 -7.53
C LYS A 131 -8.41 8.14 -6.88
N ASN A 132 -7.99 6.91 -6.58
CA ASN A 132 -8.87 5.90 -5.96
C ASN A 132 -9.29 6.29 -4.53
N ILE A 133 -8.54 7.19 -3.88
CA ILE A 133 -8.86 7.72 -2.55
C ILE A 133 -9.31 9.19 -2.57
N GLY A 134 -9.63 9.73 -3.75
CA GLY A 134 -10.18 11.09 -3.90
C GLY A 134 -9.15 12.22 -3.87
N ILE A 135 -7.86 11.93 -4.05
CA ILE A 135 -6.82 12.94 -4.24
C ILE A 135 -6.70 13.24 -5.74
N PHE A 136 -6.93 14.51 -6.11
CA PHE A 136 -6.83 14.97 -7.50
C PHE A 136 -5.74 16.05 -7.62
N ARG A 137 -4.75 15.82 -8.49
CA ARG A 137 -3.64 16.76 -8.76
C ARG A 137 -3.85 17.52 -10.07
N SER A 138 -3.35 18.75 -10.14
CA SER A 138 -3.03 19.42 -11.41
C SER A 138 -1.51 19.32 -11.64
N ASP A 139 -1.04 18.17 -12.15
CA ASP A 139 0.40 17.96 -12.39
C ASP A 139 0.75 17.90 -13.89
N PRO A 140 1.06 19.05 -14.52
CA PRO A 140 1.49 19.11 -15.91
C PRO A 140 2.96 18.71 -16.15
N SER A 141 3.73 18.30 -15.11
CA SER A 141 5.20 18.32 -15.14
C SER A 141 5.88 17.02 -15.58
N ARG A 142 5.22 15.85 -15.44
CA ARG A 142 5.85 14.51 -15.55
C ARG A 142 6.58 14.24 -16.87
N TYR A 143 6.08 14.73 -18.00
CA TYR A 143 6.67 14.49 -19.33
C TYR A 143 7.92 15.35 -19.63
N LYS A 144 8.21 16.40 -18.83
CA LYS A 144 9.29 17.36 -19.09
C LYS A 144 10.44 17.30 -18.08
N VAL A 145 10.32 16.51 -17.03
CA VAL A 145 11.27 16.47 -15.90
C VAL A 145 12.39 15.45 -16.14
N ILE A 146 12.05 14.23 -16.56
CA ILE A 146 13.02 13.15 -16.81
C ILE A 146 14.01 13.50 -17.93
N SER A 147 13.60 14.27 -18.94
CA SER A 147 14.46 14.66 -20.07
C SER A 147 15.45 15.79 -19.77
N LYS A 148 15.54 16.29 -18.53
CA LYS A 148 16.38 17.45 -18.15
C LYS A 148 17.42 17.17 -17.06
N LEU A 149 17.54 15.93 -16.60
CA LEU A 149 18.49 15.53 -15.56
C LEU A 149 19.57 14.58 -16.12
N THR A 150 19.96 14.75 -17.39
CA THR A 150 21.06 13.97 -17.96
C THR A 150 22.39 14.34 -17.30
N GLU A 151 23.26 13.35 -17.08
CA GLU A 151 24.58 13.48 -16.45
C GLU A 151 25.49 14.55 -17.11
N ASP A 152 25.25 14.87 -18.39
CA ASP A 152 26.00 15.87 -19.17
C ASP A 152 25.80 17.33 -18.74
N ILE A 153 24.90 17.58 -17.78
CA ILE A 153 24.56 18.94 -17.34
C ILE A 153 25.47 19.34 -16.17
N LYS A 154 26.48 20.18 -16.45
CA LYS A 154 27.35 20.76 -15.42
C LYS A 154 26.61 21.61 -14.37
N LYS A 155 25.42 22.14 -14.70
CA LYS A 155 24.62 22.97 -13.81
C LYS A 155 23.11 22.85 -14.08
N ARG A 156 22.33 22.57 -13.04
CA ARG A 156 20.89 22.31 -13.10
C ARG A 156 20.08 23.60 -12.92
N ASP A 157 19.89 24.34 -14.02
CA ASP A 157 19.29 25.70 -13.97
C ASP A 157 17.74 25.75 -13.88
N LYS A 158 17.05 24.60 -13.92
CA LYS A 158 15.57 24.53 -13.92
C LYS A 158 15.01 23.57 -12.85
N PRO A 159 15.27 23.83 -11.56
CA PRO A 159 14.87 22.94 -10.45
C PRO A 159 13.36 22.91 -10.22
N LYS A 160 12.66 24.01 -10.49
CA LYS A 160 11.26 24.21 -10.07
C LYS A 160 10.29 23.11 -10.50
N PRO A 161 10.29 22.61 -11.75
CA PRO A 161 9.40 21.51 -12.13
C PRO A 161 9.67 20.21 -11.37
N ILE A 162 10.95 19.89 -11.10
CA ILE A 162 11.36 18.70 -10.32
C ILE A 162 10.89 18.85 -8.87
N MET A 163 11.15 20.01 -8.27
CA MET A 163 10.72 20.28 -6.89
C MET A 163 9.19 20.25 -6.75
N ILE A 164 8.43 20.78 -7.71
CA ILE A 164 6.96 20.69 -7.68
C ILE A 164 6.48 19.23 -7.80
N HIS A 165 7.14 18.43 -8.65
CA HIS A 165 6.81 17.00 -8.78
C HIS A 165 7.02 16.27 -7.46
N ASN A 166 8.22 16.37 -6.89
CA ASN A 166 8.56 15.77 -5.62
C ASN A 166 7.67 16.28 -4.47
N GLU A 167 7.37 17.59 -4.38
CA GLU A 167 6.47 18.14 -3.34
C GLU A 167 5.10 17.46 -3.39
N ASN A 168 4.57 17.28 -4.59
CA ASN A 168 3.28 16.61 -4.74
C ASN A 168 3.36 15.11 -4.41
N ASP A 169 4.46 14.43 -4.75
CA ASP A 169 4.65 12.99 -4.47
C ASP A 169 4.80 12.73 -2.95
N ILE A 170 5.54 13.56 -2.20
CA ILE A 170 5.61 13.44 -0.73
C ILE A 170 4.28 13.77 -0.06
N ILE A 171 3.52 14.77 -0.54
CA ILE A 171 2.17 15.06 0.00
C ILE A 171 1.23 13.89 -0.24
N ALA A 172 1.25 13.31 -1.44
CA ALA A 172 0.42 12.16 -1.76
C ALA A 172 0.77 10.94 -0.91
N THR A 173 2.08 10.69 -0.73
CA THR A 173 2.59 9.62 0.14
C THR A 173 2.14 9.82 1.59
N GLU A 174 2.19 11.06 2.10
CA GLU A 174 1.71 11.40 3.45
C GLU A 174 0.23 11.10 3.62
N ARG A 175 -0.60 11.56 2.69
CA ARG A 175 -2.04 11.30 2.72
C ARG A 175 -2.40 9.83 2.59
N LEU A 176 -1.58 9.05 1.89
CA LEU A 176 -1.75 7.61 1.73
C LEU A 176 -1.19 6.78 2.90
N SER A 177 -0.50 7.38 3.86
CA SER A 177 0.15 6.62 4.93
C SER A 177 -0.83 5.83 5.82
N ASN A 178 -2.09 6.25 5.89
CA ASN A 178 -3.17 5.53 6.58
C ASN A 178 -3.99 4.58 5.67
N ILE A 179 -3.56 4.28 4.44
CA ILE A 179 -4.33 3.44 3.49
C ILE A 179 -4.70 2.06 4.05
N GLY A 180 -3.95 1.58 5.05
CA GLY A 180 -4.30 0.37 5.80
C GLY A 180 -5.69 0.43 6.44
N ASP A 181 -6.12 1.59 6.92
CA ASP A 181 -7.44 1.78 7.54
C ASP A 181 -8.57 1.65 6.51
N TYR A 182 -8.34 2.13 5.28
CA TYR A 182 -9.25 1.92 4.17
C TYR A 182 -9.42 0.42 3.89
N PHE A 183 -8.32 -0.32 3.73
CA PHE A 183 -8.41 -1.77 3.50
C PHE A 183 -9.05 -2.51 4.67
N ASN A 184 -8.70 -2.18 5.91
CA ASN A 184 -9.31 -2.78 7.09
C ASN A 184 -10.82 -2.54 7.11
N LYS A 185 -11.28 -1.32 6.81
CA LYS A 185 -12.69 -0.98 6.74
C LYS A 185 -13.42 -1.77 5.65
N GLU A 186 -12.90 -1.80 4.43
CA GLU A 186 -13.51 -2.54 3.32
C GLU A 186 -13.52 -4.05 3.54
N LEU A 187 -12.48 -4.57 4.21
CA LEU A 187 -12.36 -5.98 4.57
C LEU A 187 -13.06 -6.33 5.90
N SER A 188 -13.90 -5.44 6.44
CA SER A 188 -14.65 -5.68 7.67
C SER A 188 -16.16 -5.75 7.43
N ILE A 189 -16.85 -6.50 8.28
CA ILE A 189 -18.31 -6.57 8.30
C ILE A 189 -18.83 -6.72 9.73
N ASN A 190 -19.92 -6.03 10.05
CA ASN A 190 -20.60 -6.18 11.35
C ASN A 190 -21.45 -7.45 11.36
N THR A 191 -21.26 -8.29 12.39
CA THR A 191 -22.18 -9.36 12.80
C THR A 191 -23.07 -8.88 13.95
N ASN A 192 -24.03 -9.71 14.38
CA ASN A 192 -24.86 -9.43 15.56
C ASN A 192 -24.04 -9.13 16.84
N ASN A 193 -22.87 -9.75 16.98
CA ASN A 193 -22.10 -9.73 18.24
C ASN A 193 -20.79 -8.92 18.16
N SER A 194 -20.23 -8.74 16.96
CA SER A 194 -18.90 -8.14 16.77
C SER A 194 -18.67 -7.60 15.36
N ASN A 195 -17.70 -6.71 15.19
CA ASN A 195 -17.14 -6.44 13.87
C ASN A 195 -16.05 -7.48 13.57
N ILE A 196 -16.11 -8.13 12.41
CA ILE A 196 -15.10 -9.10 11.96
C ILE A 196 -14.33 -8.56 10.76
N THR A 197 -13.01 -8.73 10.74
CA THR A 197 -12.11 -8.28 9.69
C THR A 197 -11.43 -9.45 9.02
N LEU A 198 -11.53 -9.55 7.69
CA LEU A 198 -10.88 -10.57 6.91
C LEU A 198 -9.36 -10.40 6.92
N ARG A 199 -8.63 -11.40 7.44
CA ARG A 199 -7.17 -11.40 7.49
C ARG A 199 -6.56 -12.07 6.29
N SER A 200 -7.04 -13.27 5.96
CA SER A 200 -6.49 -14.03 4.84
C SER A 200 -7.50 -14.99 4.26
N VAL A 201 -7.36 -15.21 2.96
CA VAL A 201 -8.05 -16.25 2.21
C VAL A 201 -7.01 -17.03 1.41
N PHE A 202 -7.12 -18.34 1.44
CA PHE A 202 -6.29 -19.25 0.69
C PHE A 202 -7.12 -20.43 0.21
N ILE A 203 -6.99 -20.77 -1.07
CA ILE A 203 -7.63 -21.95 -1.66
C ILE A 203 -6.55 -23.00 -1.90
N ASN A 204 -6.76 -24.19 -1.32
CA ASN A 204 -5.97 -25.38 -1.58
C ASN A 204 -6.90 -26.46 -2.15
N ASN A 205 -6.73 -26.78 -3.43
CA ASN A 205 -7.63 -27.67 -4.17
C ASN A 205 -9.10 -27.25 -4.02
N ASP A 206 -9.90 -28.06 -3.34
CA ASP A 206 -11.33 -27.92 -3.12
C ASP A 206 -11.69 -27.29 -1.77
N ILE A 207 -10.72 -26.78 -1.01
CA ILE A 207 -10.95 -26.13 0.28
C ILE A 207 -10.48 -24.67 0.23
N CYS A 208 -11.39 -23.76 0.53
CA CYS A 208 -11.11 -22.36 0.79
C CYS A 208 -11.04 -22.10 2.29
N GLN A 209 -9.84 -21.81 2.79
CA GLN A 209 -9.63 -21.37 4.16
C GLN A 209 -9.75 -19.85 4.24
N ILE A 210 -10.64 -19.39 5.11
CA ILE A 210 -10.90 -17.98 5.42
C ILE A 210 -10.54 -17.77 6.89
N ARG A 211 -9.64 -16.83 7.16
CA ARG A 211 -9.30 -16.40 8.52
C ARG A 211 -9.73 -14.96 8.74
N LEU A 212 -10.46 -14.73 9.84
CA LEU A 212 -10.95 -13.43 10.26
C LEU A 212 -10.59 -13.16 11.72
N ASP A 213 -10.51 -11.89 12.07
CA ASP A 213 -10.38 -11.44 13.47
C ASP A 213 -11.62 -10.67 13.88
N SER A 214 -12.11 -10.94 15.09
CA SER A 214 -13.17 -10.21 15.76
C SER A 214 -12.60 -9.07 16.61
N ASP A 215 -13.27 -7.92 16.63
CA ASP A 215 -12.95 -6.82 17.54
C ASP A 215 -13.16 -7.21 19.02
N LYS A 216 -14.07 -8.14 19.28
CA LYS A 216 -14.47 -8.63 20.61
C LYS A 216 -14.12 -10.11 20.79
N LYS A 217 -14.12 -10.56 22.06
CA LYS A 217 -14.05 -11.99 22.34
C LYS A 217 -15.40 -12.63 21.98
N LEU A 218 -15.34 -13.72 21.25
CA LEU A 218 -16.49 -14.55 20.88
C LEU A 218 -16.48 -15.85 21.71
N PRO A 219 -17.65 -16.50 21.91
CA PRO A 219 -17.71 -17.83 22.50
C PRO A 219 -16.84 -18.82 21.71
N GLU A 220 -16.06 -19.64 22.42
CA GLU A 220 -15.30 -20.71 21.77
C GLU A 220 -16.27 -21.69 21.12
N SER A 221 -15.97 -22.09 19.89
CA SER A 221 -16.93 -22.81 19.06
C SER A 221 -16.24 -23.66 18.01
N PHE A 222 -16.82 -24.83 17.74
CA PHE A 222 -16.43 -25.72 16.65
C PHE A 222 -17.69 -26.32 16.04
N PHE A 223 -17.88 -26.11 14.74
CA PHE A 223 -19.05 -26.59 14.01
C PHE A 223 -18.63 -27.18 12.67
N GLN A 224 -19.24 -28.31 12.31
CA GLN A 224 -19.00 -28.99 11.04
C GLN A 224 -20.32 -29.21 10.32
N ALA A 225 -20.46 -28.60 9.15
CA ALA A 225 -21.57 -28.80 8.23
C ALA A 225 -21.12 -29.68 7.05
N SER A 226 -22.02 -29.93 6.09
CA SER A 226 -21.69 -30.71 4.90
C SER A 226 -20.68 -30.01 3.98
N ASN A 227 -20.70 -28.67 3.93
CA ASN A 227 -19.92 -27.87 2.98
C ASN A 227 -18.99 -26.83 3.64
N TYR A 228 -18.97 -26.74 4.98
CA TYR A 228 -18.02 -25.88 5.69
C TYR A 228 -17.74 -26.37 7.12
N GLU A 229 -16.62 -25.92 7.66
CA GLU A 229 -16.24 -26.00 9.07
C GLU A 229 -16.05 -24.58 9.62
N LEU A 230 -16.48 -24.33 10.86
CA LEU A 230 -16.26 -23.09 11.59
C LEU A 230 -15.52 -23.41 12.90
N ARG A 231 -14.43 -22.69 13.15
CA ARG A 231 -13.69 -22.72 14.42
C ARG A 231 -13.50 -21.29 14.94
N ILE A 232 -13.85 -21.07 16.21
CA ILE A 232 -13.68 -19.78 16.88
C ILE A 232 -12.86 -19.98 18.15
N VAL A 233 -11.76 -19.24 18.25
CA VAL A 233 -10.88 -19.23 19.43
C VAL A 233 -10.62 -17.78 19.83
N ARG A 234 -11.23 -17.34 20.94
CA ARG A 234 -11.14 -15.96 21.45
C ARG A 234 -11.60 -14.91 20.44
N LYS A 235 -10.68 -14.35 19.65
CA LYS A 235 -10.94 -13.33 18.62
C LYS A 235 -10.72 -13.88 17.22
N GLU A 236 -10.13 -15.05 17.09
CA GLU A 236 -9.80 -15.64 15.80
C GLU A 236 -10.95 -16.50 15.33
N VAL A 237 -11.33 -16.32 14.06
CA VAL A 237 -12.35 -17.10 13.38
C VAL A 237 -11.71 -17.74 12.15
N GLU A 238 -11.77 -19.06 12.06
CA GLU A 238 -11.38 -19.82 10.88
C GLU A 238 -12.59 -20.52 10.29
N ILE A 239 -12.78 -20.36 8.97
CA ILE A 239 -13.82 -21.04 8.22
C ILE A 239 -13.15 -21.78 7.06
N ASN A 240 -13.33 -23.09 7.00
CA ASN A 240 -12.91 -23.92 5.88
C ASN A 240 -14.15 -24.27 5.05
N ILE A 241 -14.24 -23.81 3.80
CA ILE A 241 -15.41 -24.00 2.94
C ILE A 241 -15.04 -24.86 1.74
N GLN A 242 -15.88 -25.83 1.40
CA GLN A 242 -15.75 -26.57 0.15
C GLN A 242 -16.03 -25.65 -1.05
N VAL A 243 -15.11 -25.66 -2.01
CA VAL A 243 -15.21 -24.87 -3.24
C VAL A 243 -15.01 -25.75 -4.47
N ILE A 244 -15.65 -25.36 -5.57
CA ILE A 244 -15.55 -26.02 -6.86
C ILE A 244 -14.97 -25.02 -7.85
N TYR A 245 -14.01 -25.48 -8.66
CA TYR A 245 -13.45 -24.70 -9.76
C TYR A 245 -14.28 -24.89 -11.03
N GLY A 246 -14.56 -23.81 -11.75
CA GLY A 246 -15.29 -23.86 -13.02
C GLY A 246 -15.11 -22.61 -13.87
N LYS A 247 -15.52 -22.72 -15.14
CA LYS A 247 -15.65 -21.55 -16.02
C LYS A 247 -16.96 -20.84 -15.74
N PHE A 248 -16.92 -19.51 -15.70
CA PHE A 248 -18.10 -18.65 -15.59
C PHE A 248 -18.56 -18.20 -16.98
N ASP A 249 -17.60 -17.89 -17.86
CA ASP A 249 -17.81 -17.59 -19.28
C ASP A 249 -16.55 -17.96 -20.09
N ASP A 250 -16.44 -17.46 -21.32
CA ASP A 250 -15.30 -17.72 -22.23
C ASP A 250 -13.96 -17.19 -21.70
N ASN A 251 -13.98 -16.11 -20.92
CA ASN A 251 -12.80 -15.39 -20.46
C ASN A 251 -12.56 -15.51 -18.94
N ASN A 252 -13.57 -15.92 -18.18
CA ASN A 252 -13.54 -15.92 -16.73
C ASN A 252 -13.75 -17.32 -16.17
N ALA A 253 -12.88 -17.70 -15.23
CA ALA A 253 -13.00 -18.94 -14.48
C ALA A 253 -12.60 -18.71 -13.02
N GLY A 254 -13.04 -19.57 -12.12
CA GLY A 254 -12.84 -19.31 -10.72
C GLY A 254 -13.43 -20.35 -9.80
N TYR A 255 -13.45 -20.00 -8.52
CA TYR A 255 -13.94 -20.86 -7.45
C TYR A 255 -15.27 -20.35 -6.93
N VAL A 256 -16.21 -21.27 -6.75
CA VAL A 256 -17.53 -21.04 -6.16
C VAL A 256 -17.71 -21.92 -4.93
N ALA A 257 -18.45 -21.43 -3.95
CA ALA A 257 -18.98 -22.23 -2.83
C ALA A 257 -20.48 -22.46 -3.03
N LEU A 258 -21.04 -23.48 -2.35
CA LEU A 258 -22.49 -23.64 -2.27
C LEU A 258 -23.12 -22.46 -1.50
N ASN A 259 -24.17 -21.89 -2.06
CA ASN A 259 -24.90 -20.75 -1.49
C ASN A 259 -26.08 -21.21 -0.62
N THR A 260 -25.79 -21.93 0.46
CA THR A 260 -26.79 -22.49 1.38
C THR A 260 -27.61 -21.45 2.14
N PHE A 261 -27.21 -20.17 2.09
CA PHE A 261 -27.85 -19.05 2.77
C PHE A 261 -28.57 -18.09 1.81
N SER A 262 -28.72 -18.45 0.53
CA SER A 262 -29.40 -17.64 -0.48
C SER A 262 -28.88 -16.20 -0.58
N LEU A 263 -27.55 -16.03 -0.46
CA LEU A 263 -26.89 -14.73 -0.53
C LEU A 263 -26.92 -14.17 -1.95
N LYS A 264 -27.12 -12.86 -2.07
CA LYS A 264 -26.94 -12.16 -3.35
C LYS A 264 -25.44 -12.13 -3.70
N ASN A 265 -25.09 -12.71 -4.85
CA ASN A 265 -23.76 -12.61 -5.42
C ASN A 265 -23.39 -11.15 -5.72
N GLN A 266 -22.23 -10.72 -5.24
CA GLN A 266 -21.66 -9.37 -5.40
C GLN A 266 -20.72 -9.24 -6.60
N SER A 267 -20.49 -10.34 -7.33
CA SER A 267 -19.82 -10.32 -8.64
C SER A 267 -20.74 -9.74 -9.72
N GLN A 268 -20.12 -9.21 -10.78
CA GLN A 268 -20.84 -8.87 -12.02
C GLN A 268 -21.04 -10.09 -12.93
N LEU A 269 -20.32 -11.19 -12.67
CA LEU A 269 -20.44 -12.41 -13.45
C LEU A 269 -21.68 -13.22 -13.05
N PRO A 270 -22.45 -13.73 -14.02
CA PRO A 270 -23.58 -14.59 -13.75
C PRO A 270 -23.10 -15.97 -13.27
N VAL A 271 -23.79 -16.51 -12.28
CA VAL A 271 -23.62 -17.90 -11.80
C VAL A 271 -24.98 -18.42 -11.32
N ASP A 272 -25.14 -19.74 -11.27
CA ASP A 272 -26.33 -20.37 -10.68
C ASP A 272 -26.60 -19.79 -9.26
N PRO A 273 -27.83 -19.40 -8.90
CA PRO A 273 -28.14 -18.83 -7.59
C PRO A 273 -27.75 -19.71 -6.39
N ASN A 274 -27.63 -21.03 -6.59
CA ASN A 274 -27.17 -21.99 -5.58
C ASN A 274 -25.65 -21.97 -5.39
N LEU A 275 -24.93 -21.14 -6.13
CA LEU A 275 -23.49 -20.96 -6.06
C LEU A 275 -23.14 -19.51 -5.71
N LEU A 276 -22.06 -19.34 -4.96
CA LEU A 276 -21.53 -18.04 -4.58
C LEU A 276 -20.07 -17.94 -5.01
N ILE A 277 -19.74 -16.92 -5.80
CA ILE A 277 -18.38 -16.72 -6.29
C ILE A 277 -17.44 -16.35 -5.14
N ILE A 278 -16.39 -17.14 -4.93
CA ILE A 278 -15.34 -16.92 -3.94
C ILE A 278 -14.12 -16.26 -4.59
N ARG A 279 -13.76 -16.70 -5.80
CA ARG A 279 -12.61 -16.16 -6.54
C ARG A 279 -12.91 -16.12 -8.04
N GLU A 280 -12.59 -15.00 -8.68
CA GLU A 280 -12.70 -14.75 -10.12
C GLU A 280 -11.30 -14.57 -10.67
N ASN A 281 -10.84 -15.50 -11.50
CA ASN A 281 -9.47 -15.58 -11.98
C ASN A 281 -8.48 -15.57 -10.79
N TYR A 282 -7.81 -14.43 -10.55
CA TYR A 282 -6.87 -14.21 -9.45
C TYR A 282 -7.44 -13.37 -8.29
N LEU A 283 -8.65 -12.83 -8.42
CA LEU A 283 -9.26 -11.90 -7.47
C LEU A 283 -10.27 -12.62 -6.58
N TYR A 284 -10.11 -12.55 -5.26
CA TYR A 284 -11.11 -12.98 -4.30
C TYR A 284 -12.25 -11.97 -4.23
N ASN A 285 -13.48 -12.46 -4.33
CA ASN A 285 -14.66 -11.65 -4.12
C ASN A 285 -14.88 -11.47 -2.61
N TYR A 286 -14.12 -10.54 -2.02
CA TYR A 286 -14.10 -10.36 -0.56
C TYR A 286 -15.48 -10.02 0.01
N LYS A 287 -16.34 -9.35 -0.77
CA LYS A 287 -17.72 -9.05 -0.36
C LYS A 287 -18.56 -10.31 -0.19
N ASN A 288 -18.49 -11.24 -1.15
CA ASN A 288 -19.14 -12.54 -1.03
C ASN A 288 -18.58 -13.34 0.15
N ILE A 289 -17.26 -13.37 0.30
CA ILE A 289 -16.56 -14.05 1.40
C ILE A 289 -17.00 -13.50 2.76
N LEU A 290 -17.05 -12.19 2.93
CA LEU A 290 -17.49 -11.53 4.17
C LEU A 290 -18.98 -11.80 4.45
N ASN A 291 -19.85 -11.71 3.45
CA ASN A 291 -21.27 -11.99 3.61
C ASN A 291 -21.53 -13.45 4.00
N LEU A 292 -20.81 -14.40 3.38
CA LEU A 292 -20.88 -15.82 3.72
C LEU A 292 -20.35 -16.08 5.13
N SER A 293 -19.19 -15.51 5.46
CA SER A 293 -18.59 -15.64 6.79
C SER A 293 -19.52 -15.10 7.88
N LYS A 294 -20.12 -13.92 7.65
CA LYS A 294 -21.12 -13.33 8.55
C LYS A 294 -22.28 -14.29 8.79
N LYS A 295 -22.86 -14.86 7.74
CA LYS A 295 -23.99 -15.80 7.89
C LYS A 295 -23.62 -17.09 8.59
N ILE A 296 -22.44 -17.65 8.32
CA ILE A 296 -21.94 -18.82 9.03
C ILE A 296 -21.80 -18.51 10.52
N ILE A 297 -21.21 -17.38 10.88
CA ILE A 297 -21.01 -16.98 12.28
C ILE A 297 -22.36 -16.73 12.98
N GLU A 298 -23.25 -15.94 12.39
CA GLU A 298 -24.57 -15.62 12.96
C GLU A 298 -25.52 -16.81 13.06
N ASN A 299 -25.29 -17.88 12.29
CA ASN A 299 -26.09 -19.10 12.39
C ASN A 299 -25.71 -19.95 13.62
N HIS A 300 -24.51 -19.75 14.17
CA HIS A 300 -23.93 -20.62 15.20
C HIS A 300 -23.57 -19.90 16.51
N LEU A 301 -23.56 -18.56 16.49
CA LEU A 301 -23.44 -17.68 17.67
C LEU A 301 -24.73 -16.90 17.92
#